data_AF-F2T5P7-F1
#
_entry.id   AF-F2T5P7-F1
#
_cell.length_a   1.000
_cell.length_b   1.000
_cell.length_c   1.000
_cell.angle_alpha   90.00
_cell.angle_beta   90.00
_cell.angle_gamma   90.00
#
_symmetry.space_group_name_H-M   'P 1'
#
loop_
_entity.id
_entity.type
_entity.pdbx_description
1 polymer ?
#
loop_
_entity_poly.entity_id
_entity_poly.type
_entity_poly.pdbx_seq_one_letter_code
_entity_poly.pdbx_strand_id
1 'polypeptide(L)'
;MDKPETVEPLSTIIDGPEGSEVLIFNEATTTELQVKCFKIVGASFGWPLPEVDYIEREKFLMQRPLTHSNGVGIRWWCLQVQGGDGSGRVVATCKTLNRDLLIRTAAGGTREGQGYCIGAVATDKRYRRLGLAEFLLRAVARWMDGAGEAEASMLYSSIGKSVSLCLISPNRSGLPPTQPLMPEDIPALCARDIENIKAKFSKDKPAADKILMTTGAAFISRKTNGQVPPFRGAINEYGKTWVYWHHDFPDRELTIQRVVTAAQATEDKEDEGQQIVTLALASLLLAALDEAQKWKLHKLVIWNPTAELHHVIDFVQEQFGVDVINEERVNSNVPSVRWGGGNEDKTSEVVVYHKRILCLELRASRSHCHHPLTR
;
A
#
# COMPACT_ATOMS: atom_id res chain seq x y z
N MET A 1 -28.07 -7.56 39.16
CA MET A 1 -26.63 -7.28 39.38
C MET A 1 -25.90 -8.38 38.65
N ASP A 2 -25.78 -8.20 37.33
CA ASP A 2 -25.27 -9.26 36.46
C ASP A 2 -23.76 -9.37 36.69
N LYS A 3 -23.31 -10.60 37.00
CA LYS A 3 -21.89 -10.91 37.06
C LYS A 3 -21.29 -10.54 35.70
N PRO A 4 -20.14 -9.84 35.64
CA PRO A 4 -19.43 -9.70 34.39
C PRO A 4 -19.09 -11.11 33.91
N GLU A 5 -19.60 -11.50 32.74
CA GLU A 5 -19.12 -12.69 32.04
C GLU A 5 -17.62 -12.50 31.82
N THR A 6 -16.80 -13.20 32.60
CA THR A 6 -15.38 -13.37 32.32
C THR A 6 -15.28 -14.16 31.02
N VAL A 7 -15.21 -13.44 29.90
CA VAL A 7 -14.86 -14.01 28.60
C VAL A 7 -13.48 -14.64 28.76
N GLU A 8 -13.41 -15.97 28.67
CA GLU A 8 -12.12 -16.66 28.75
C GLU A 8 -11.18 -16.14 27.66
N PRO A 9 -9.90 -15.86 27.98
CA PRO A 9 -8.96 -15.35 27.02
C PRO A 9 -8.72 -16.40 25.93
N LEU A 10 -8.87 -15.99 24.67
CA LEU A 10 -8.69 -16.86 23.52
C LEU A 10 -7.26 -17.41 23.51
N SER A 11 -7.12 -18.73 23.57
CA SER A 11 -5.83 -19.40 23.68
C SER A 11 -5.73 -20.64 22.78
N THR A 12 -4.51 -21.11 22.57
CA THR A 12 -4.19 -22.34 21.84
C THR A 12 -3.00 -23.04 22.48
N ILE A 13 -2.92 -24.36 22.32
CA ILE A 13 -1.82 -25.17 22.83
C ILE A 13 -1.04 -25.70 21.63
N ILE A 14 0.28 -25.63 21.70
CA ILE A 14 1.18 -26.13 20.66
C ILE A 14 2.29 -26.99 21.27
N ASP A 15 2.84 -27.87 20.45
CA ASP A 15 4.14 -28.51 20.70
C ASP A 15 5.23 -27.57 20.19
N GLY A 16 5.66 -26.67 21.07
CA GLY A 16 6.67 -25.66 20.80
C GLY A 16 8.11 -26.17 20.98
N PRO A 17 9.10 -25.31 20.74
CA PRO A 17 10.53 -25.63 20.90
C PRO A 17 10.92 -26.06 22.32
N GLU A 18 10.15 -25.63 23.33
CA GLU A 18 10.40 -25.91 24.75
C GLU A 18 9.40 -26.95 25.31
N GLY A 19 8.67 -27.64 24.43
CA GLY A 19 7.62 -28.60 24.79
C GLY A 19 6.22 -28.04 24.62
N SER A 20 5.26 -28.58 25.36
CA SER A 20 3.86 -28.13 25.27
C SER A 20 3.73 -26.72 25.87
N GLU A 21 3.37 -25.74 25.03
CA GLU A 21 3.24 -24.33 25.41
C GLU A 21 1.79 -23.84 25.18
N VAL A 22 1.25 -23.13 26.16
CA VAL A 22 -0.04 -22.44 26.05
C VAL A 22 0.20 -21.01 25.56
N LEU A 23 -0.44 -20.63 24.47
CA LEU A 23 -0.37 -19.32 23.86
C LEU A 23 -1.70 -18.57 24.02
N ILE A 24 -1.64 -17.33 24.51
CA ILE A 24 -2.80 -16.45 24.65
C ILE A 24 -2.76 -15.37 23.57
N PHE A 25 -3.92 -15.13 22.95
CA PHE A 25 -4.15 -13.99 22.08
C PHE A 25 -4.42 -12.72 22.88
N ASN A 26 -3.63 -11.67 22.64
CA ASN A 26 -3.76 -10.38 23.31
C ASN A 26 -3.58 -9.20 22.34
N GLU A 27 -4.23 -8.08 22.67
CA GLU A 27 -3.86 -6.78 22.12
C GLU A 27 -2.59 -6.25 22.81
N ALA A 28 -1.63 -5.77 22.04
CA ALA A 28 -0.42 -5.13 22.53
C ALA A 28 -0.68 -3.68 22.94
N THR A 29 -1.32 -3.52 24.10
CA THR A 29 -1.71 -2.21 24.66
C THR A 29 -0.55 -1.46 25.31
N THR A 30 0.48 -2.18 25.78
CA THR A 30 1.66 -1.58 26.42
C THR A 30 2.80 -1.38 25.43
N THR A 31 3.59 -0.31 25.63
CA THR A 31 4.78 -0.05 24.79
C THR A 31 5.78 -1.19 24.81
N GLU A 32 5.93 -1.87 25.95
CA GLU A 32 6.81 -3.04 26.06
C GLU A 32 6.34 -4.18 25.15
N LEU A 33 5.04 -4.48 25.17
CA LEU A 33 4.47 -5.54 24.34
C LEU A 33 4.51 -5.19 22.86
N GLN A 34 4.25 -3.93 22.51
CA GLN A 34 4.41 -3.42 21.14
C GLN A 34 5.84 -3.57 20.64
N VAL A 35 6.85 -3.24 21.46
CA VAL A 35 8.26 -3.44 21.09
C VAL A 35 8.56 -4.92 20.84
N LYS A 36 8.01 -5.84 21.64
CA LYS A 36 8.16 -7.29 21.39
C LYS A 36 7.58 -7.67 20.01
N CYS A 37 6.42 -7.13 19.63
CA CYS A 37 5.87 -7.30 18.29
C CYS A 37 6.80 -6.74 17.20
N PHE A 38 7.30 -5.50 17.37
CA PHE A 38 8.17 -4.86 16.38
C PHE A 38 9.45 -5.67 16.12
N LYS A 39 10.00 -6.32 17.14
CA LYS A 39 11.18 -7.18 17.00
C LYS A 39 10.94 -8.39 16.09
N ILE A 40 9.80 -9.07 16.24
CA ILE A 40 9.45 -10.22 15.36
C ILE A 40 9.29 -9.76 13.92
N VAL A 41 8.61 -8.63 13.72
CA VAL A 41 8.39 -8.06 12.39
C VAL A 41 9.72 -7.58 11.80
N GLY A 42 10.55 -6.88 12.56
CA GLY A 42 11.87 -6.41 12.15
C GLY A 42 12.81 -7.57 11.77
N ALA A 43 12.75 -8.68 12.50
CA ALA A 43 13.50 -9.89 12.15
C ALA A 43 13.02 -10.55 10.83
N SER A 44 11.75 -10.32 10.44
CA SER A 44 11.17 -10.92 9.23
C SER A 44 11.21 -10.00 8.02
N PHE A 45 11.04 -8.69 8.22
CA PHE A 45 10.81 -7.69 7.17
C PHE A 45 11.62 -6.40 7.39
N GLY A 46 12.45 -6.33 8.44
CA GLY A 46 13.10 -5.08 8.84
C GLY A 46 14.36 -4.74 8.07
N TRP A 47 14.94 -5.69 7.34
CA TRP A 47 16.10 -5.43 6.50
C TRP A 47 15.77 -4.31 5.48
N PRO A 48 16.68 -3.35 5.23
CA PRO A 48 18.07 -3.24 5.72
C PRO A 48 18.24 -2.49 7.06
N LEU A 49 17.14 -2.14 7.75
CA LEU A 49 17.23 -1.37 9.00
C LEU A 49 17.72 -2.24 10.17
N PRO A 50 18.66 -1.75 11.00
CA PRO A 50 18.95 -2.34 12.30
C PRO A 50 17.69 -2.40 13.18
N GLU A 51 17.64 -3.36 14.11
CA GLU A 51 16.47 -3.57 14.98
C GLU A 51 16.02 -2.28 15.69
N VAL A 52 16.98 -1.51 16.22
CA VAL A 52 16.70 -0.25 16.93
C VAL A 52 16.01 0.76 16.03
N ASP A 53 16.48 0.93 14.80
CA ASP A 53 15.88 1.85 13.83
C ASP A 53 14.52 1.35 13.32
N TYR A 54 14.34 0.03 13.21
CA TYR A 54 13.05 -0.56 12.87
C TYR A 54 12.01 -0.32 13.97
N ILE A 55 12.41 -0.47 15.24
CA ILE A 55 11.56 -0.15 16.39
C ILE A 55 11.18 1.32 16.39
N GLU A 56 12.14 2.22 16.16
CA GLU A 56 11.87 3.66 16.07
C GLU A 56 10.92 3.98 14.90
N ARG A 57 11.07 3.29 13.77
CA ARG A 57 10.16 3.37 12.62
C ARG A 57 8.74 3.02 12.99
N GLU A 58 8.51 1.87 13.61
CA GLU A 58 7.14 1.47 13.97
C GLU A 58 6.56 2.42 15.02
N LYS A 59 7.34 2.85 16.03
CA LYS A 59 6.90 3.89 16.99
C LYS A 59 6.47 5.17 16.30
N PHE A 60 7.24 5.63 15.32
CA PHE A 60 6.91 6.82 14.56
C PHE A 60 5.67 6.64 13.67
N LEU A 61 5.53 5.49 13.02
CA LEU A 61 4.36 5.18 12.19
C LEU A 61 3.06 5.17 13.02
N MET A 62 3.13 4.75 14.28
CA MET A 62 1.98 4.78 15.20
C MET A 62 1.56 6.19 15.64
N GLN A 63 2.37 7.22 15.41
CA GLN A 63 2.07 8.61 15.79
C GLN A 63 1.48 9.46 14.64
N ARG A 64 1.18 8.84 13.49
CA ARG A 64 0.73 9.59 12.29
C ARG A 64 -0.77 9.92 12.36
N PRO A 65 -1.26 10.99 11.74
CA PRO A 65 -2.69 11.36 11.83
C PRO A 65 -3.67 10.24 11.44
N LEU A 66 -3.30 9.39 10.48
CA LEU A 66 -4.05 8.18 10.08
C LEU A 66 -4.17 7.11 11.19
N THR A 67 -3.48 7.29 12.32
CA THR A 67 -3.52 6.41 13.49
C THR A 67 -4.37 7.00 14.63
N HIS A 68 -4.81 8.26 14.51
CA HIS A 68 -5.42 9.03 15.60
C HIS A 68 -6.88 9.46 15.35
N SER A 69 -7.42 9.35 14.14
CA SER A 69 -8.85 9.53 13.92
C SER A 69 -9.63 8.47 14.71
N ASN A 70 -10.32 8.90 15.76
CA ASN A 70 -11.21 8.14 16.64
C ASN A 70 -10.57 7.08 17.57
N GLY A 71 -9.24 7.05 17.74
CA GLY A 71 -8.57 6.14 18.69
C GLY A 71 -8.48 4.66 18.25
N VAL A 72 -8.78 4.35 16.98
CA VAL A 72 -8.80 2.99 16.41
C VAL A 72 -7.72 2.78 15.34
N GLY A 73 -6.89 3.79 15.06
CA GLY A 73 -6.18 3.88 13.78
C GLY A 73 -5.12 2.80 13.51
N ILE A 74 -4.34 2.37 14.51
CA ILE A 74 -3.46 1.18 14.41
C ILE A 74 -3.54 0.39 15.71
N ARG A 75 -3.77 -0.92 15.61
CA ARG A 75 -3.70 -1.87 16.74
C ARG A 75 -2.72 -2.98 16.44
N TRP A 76 -2.04 -3.44 17.48
CA TRP A 76 -1.10 -4.54 17.41
C TRP A 76 -1.67 -5.74 18.15
N TRP A 77 -1.60 -6.90 17.51
CA TRP A 77 -2.11 -8.16 18.04
C TRP A 77 -0.97 -9.13 18.19
N CYS A 78 -1.01 -9.96 19.22
CA CYS A 78 0.09 -10.87 19.52
C CYS A 78 -0.38 -12.18 20.16
N LEU A 79 0.42 -13.23 19.94
CA LEU A 79 0.34 -14.47 20.70
C LEU A 79 1.48 -14.50 21.72
N GLN A 80 1.14 -14.62 23.00
CA GLN A 80 2.08 -14.66 24.11
C GLN A 80 2.09 -16.03 24.80
N VAL A 81 3.28 -16.52 25.14
CA VAL A 81 3.41 -17.73 25.96
C VAL A 81 2.96 -17.45 27.40
N GLN A 82 2.07 -18.29 27.95
CA GLN A 82 1.48 -18.07 29.28
C GLN A 82 2.35 -18.62 30.43
N GLY A 83 3.17 -19.65 30.20
CA GLY A 83 3.89 -20.35 31.27
C GLY A 83 5.34 -20.75 30.94
N GLY A 84 6.06 -21.24 31.95
CA GLY A 84 7.47 -21.63 31.84
C GLY A 84 8.43 -20.45 31.71
N ASP A 85 9.69 -20.74 31.39
CA ASP A 85 10.76 -19.74 31.20
C ASP A 85 10.48 -18.76 30.06
N GLY A 86 9.57 -19.13 29.15
CA GLY A 86 9.10 -18.31 28.03
C GLY A 86 7.95 -17.36 28.36
N SER A 87 7.43 -17.31 29.58
CA SER A 87 6.22 -16.51 29.91
C SER A 87 6.34 -15.05 29.47
N GLY A 88 5.31 -14.53 28.79
CA GLY A 88 5.26 -13.17 28.26
C GLY A 88 6.05 -12.95 26.96
N ARG A 89 6.73 -13.98 26.42
CA ARG A 89 7.35 -13.97 25.08
C ARG A 89 6.27 -13.88 24.02
N VAL A 90 6.41 -12.94 23.08
CA VAL A 90 5.59 -12.91 21.86
C VAL A 90 6.18 -13.86 20.84
N VAL A 91 5.34 -14.68 20.21
CA VAL A 91 5.77 -15.67 19.19
C VAL A 91 5.15 -15.43 17.81
N ALA A 92 4.02 -14.74 17.75
CA ALA A 92 3.38 -14.31 16.51
C ALA A 92 2.72 -12.95 16.70
N THR A 93 2.66 -12.14 15.64
CA THR A 93 2.05 -10.81 15.68
C THR A 93 1.53 -10.38 14.32
N CYS A 94 0.57 -9.44 14.34
CA CYS A 94 0.16 -8.65 13.20
C CYS A 94 -0.33 -7.27 13.68
N LYS A 95 -0.55 -6.36 12.74
CA LYS A 95 -1.25 -5.10 13.01
C LYS A 95 -2.49 -4.94 12.15
N THR A 96 -3.52 -4.33 12.71
CA THR A 96 -4.68 -3.83 11.97
C THR A 96 -4.59 -2.32 11.87
N LEU A 97 -4.92 -1.78 10.69
CA LEU A 97 -5.02 -0.36 10.45
C LEU A 97 -6.46 -0.04 10.03
N ASN A 98 -7.15 0.82 10.79
CA ASN A 98 -8.55 1.19 10.53
C ASN A 98 -8.68 2.13 9.33
N ARG A 99 -9.74 1.96 8.54
CA ARG A 99 -9.90 2.57 7.23
C ARG A 99 -11.36 2.87 6.92
N ASP A 100 -11.58 4.08 6.42
CA ASP A 100 -12.86 4.46 5.83
C ASP A 100 -13.05 3.77 4.49
N LEU A 101 -14.23 3.19 4.30
CA LEU A 101 -14.65 2.49 3.10
C LEU A 101 -15.82 3.23 2.46
N LEU A 102 -15.81 3.33 1.12
CA LEU A 102 -16.97 3.76 0.34
C LEU A 102 -17.70 2.56 -0.22
N ILE A 103 -18.87 2.27 0.34
CA ILE A 103 -19.65 1.05 0.13
C ILE A 103 -20.84 1.30 -0.80
N ARG A 104 -21.02 0.46 -1.83
CA ARG A 104 -22.24 0.48 -2.65
C ARG A 104 -22.73 -0.94 -2.96
N THR A 105 -24.03 -1.17 -2.77
CA THR A 105 -24.70 -2.44 -3.07
C THR A 105 -25.70 -2.25 -4.21
N ALA A 106 -26.16 -3.32 -4.85
CA ALA A 106 -27.19 -3.22 -5.90
C ALA A 106 -28.55 -2.71 -5.36
N ALA A 107 -28.86 -3.01 -4.10
CA ALA A 107 -30.12 -2.63 -3.47
C ALA A 107 -30.06 -1.27 -2.74
N GLY A 108 -28.86 -0.70 -2.55
CA GLY A 108 -28.63 0.47 -1.71
C GLY A 108 -27.88 1.60 -2.41
N GLY A 109 -28.00 2.81 -1.85
CA GLY A 109 -27.18 3.95 -2.23
C GLY A 109 -25.71 3.78 -1.85
N THR A 110 -24.88 4.75 -2.21
CA THR A 110 -23.51 4.85 -1.70
C THR A 110 -23.57 5.21 -0.20
N ARG A 111 -22.84 4.48 0.63
CA ARG A 111 -22.68 4.76 2.07
C ARG A 111 -21.21 4.67 2.47
N GLU A 112 -20.88 5.27 3.60
CA GLU A 112 -19.56 5.09 4.22
C GLU A 112 -19.62 3.93 5.22
N GLY A 113 -18.49 3.25 5.41
CA GLY A 113 -18.34 2.15 6.35
C GLY A 113 -16.91 2.06 6.87
N GLN A 114 -16.67 1.14 7.81
CA GLN A 114 -15.37 0.95 8.44
C GLN A 114 -14.78 -0.39 8.03
N GLY A 115 -13.46 -0.41 7.81
CA GLY A 115 -12.72 -1.62 7.51
C GLY A 115 -11.30 -1.58 8.04
N TYR A 116 -10.57 -2.68 7.82
CA TYR A 116 -9.22 -2.82 8.33
C TYR A 116 -8.25 -3.39 7.31
N CYS A 117 -7.08 -2.78 7.19
CA CYS A 117 -5.94 -3.42 6.56
C CYS A 117 -5.13 -4.18 7.60
N ILE A 118 -4.84 -5.46 7.32
CA ILE A 118 -3.93 -6.28 8.12
C ILE A 118 -2.55 -6.19 7.50
N GLY A 119 -1.54 -5.90 8.32
CA GLY A 119 -0.15 -5.88 7.92
C GLY A 119 0.76 -6.47 8.98
N ALA A 120 2.06 -6.54 8.67
CA ALA A 120 3.10 -6.99 9.59
C ALA A 120 2.83 -8.39 10.20
N VAL A 121 2.20 -9.30 9.44
CA VAL A 121 1.94 -10.66 9.88
C VAL A 121 3.25 -11.42 9.94
N ALA A 122 3.70 -11.74 11.15
CA ALA A 122 4.98 -12.39 11.39
C ALA A 122 4.87 -13.45 12.48
N THR A 123 5.62 -14.53 12.31
CA THR A 123 5.80 -15.58 13.32
C THR A 123 7.29 -15.81 13.52
N ASP A 124 7.73 -15.88 14.78
CA ASP A 124 9.09 -16.26 15.15
C ASP A 124 9.47 -17.54 14.41
N LYS A 125 10.66 -17.56 13.81
CA LYS A 125 11.14 -18.66 12.96
C LYS A 125 11.05 -20.03 13.65
N ARG A 126 11.20 -20.08 14.98
CA ARG A 126 11.13 -21.30 15.78
C ARG A 126 9.71 -21.85 15.92
N TYR A 127 8.70 -21.03 15.68
CA TYR A 127 7.28 -21.31 15.88
C TYR A 127 6.49 -21.38 14.57
N ARG A 128 7.17 -21.32 13.41
CA ARG A 128 6.53 -21.43 12.10
C ARG A 128 6.02 -22.86 11.87
N ARG A 129 5.03 -22.99 11.00
CA ARG A 129 4.38 -24.28 10.64
C ARG A 129 3.59 -24.96 11.77
N LEU A 130 3.34 -24.27 12.87
CA LEU A 130 2.52 -24.72 14.00
C LEU A 130 1.10 -24.12 13.99
N GLY A 131 0.60 -23.68 12.83
CA GLY A 131 -0.76 -23.09 12.72
C GLY A 131 -0.94 -21.70 13.36
N LEU A 132 0.09 -21.12 13.98
CA LEU A 132 -0.03 -19.86 14.74
C LEU A 132 -0.49 -18.65 13.92
N ALA A 133 -0.04 -18.53 12.67
CA ALA A 133 -0.47 -17.44 11.79
C ALA A 133 -1.98 -17.55 11.48
N GLU A 134 -2.48 -18.77 11.26
CA GLU A 134 -3.90 -19.01 11.04
C GLU A 134 -4.72 -18.70 12.29
N PHE A 135 -4.29 -19.21 13.45
CA PHE A 135 -4.95 -18.94 14.73
C PHE A 135 -5.02 -17.43 15.03
N LEU A 136 -3.90 -16.73 14.87
CA LEU A 136 -3.82 -15.28 15.05
C LEU A 136 -4.78 -14.54 14.12
N LEU A 137 -4.78 -14.85 12.82
CA LEU A 137 -5.64 -14.18 11.86
C LEU A 137 -7.12 -14.47 12.10
N ARG A 138 -7.48 -15.70 12.51
CA ARG A 138 -8.86 -16.04 12.91
C ARG A 138 -9.29 -15.28 14.17
N ALA A 139 -8.40 -15.15 15.16
CA ALA A 139 -8.65 -14.36 16.36
C ALA A 139 -8.90 -12.88 16.04
N VAL A 140 -8.06 -12.29 15.19
CA VAL A 140 -8.22 -10.91 14.74
C VAL A 140 -9.48 -10.74 13.90
N ALA A 141 -9.83 -11.71 13.05
CA ALA A 141 -11.08 -11.70 12.29
C ALA A 141 -12.31 -11.68 13.21
N ARG A 142 -12.32 -12.50 14.27
CA ARG A 142 -13.40 -12.48 15.29
C ARG A 142 -13.51 -11.12 15.98
N TRP A 143 -12.38 -10.50 16.33
CA TRP A 143 -12.40 -9.15 16.90
C TRP A 143 -12.97 -8.13 15.90
N MET A 144 -12.51 -8.18 14.64
CA MET A 144 -12.99 -7.29 13.58
C MET A 144 -14.50 -7.45 13.33
N ASP A 145 -15.03 -8.66 13.36
CA ASP A 145 -16.47 -8.92 13.18
C ASP A 145 -17.33 -8.56 14.41
N GLY A 146 -16.73 -8.60 15.60
CA GLY A 146 -17.36 -8.20 16.86
C GLY A 146 -17.07 -6.74 17.18
N ALA A 147 -16.24 -6.50 18.20
CA ALA A 147 -15.96 -5.18 18.74
C ALA A 147 -15.33 -4.20 17.73
N GLY A 148 -14.70 -4.69 16.66
CA GLY A 148 -14.13 -3.87 15.61
C GLY A 148 -15.13 -3.37 14.56
N GLU A 149 -16.34 -3.94 14.52
CA GLU A 149 -17.45 -3.59 13.61
C GLU A 149 -17.02 -3.40 12.14
N ALA A 150 -16.13 -4.28 11.67
CA ALA A 150 -15.56 -4.22 10.33
C ALA A 150 -16.55 -4.71 9.27
N GLU A 151 -16.84 -3.86 8.29
CA GLU A 151 -17.59 -4.24 7.08
C GLU A 151 -16.72 -5.10 6.16
N ALA A 152 -15.42 -4.81 6.10
CA ALA A 152 -14.45 -5.58 5.35
C ALA A 152 -13.05 -5.48 5.95
N SER A 153 -12.20 -6.44 5.59
CA SER A 153 -10.77 -6.39 5.89
C SER A 153 -9.96 -6.87 4.70
N MET A 154 -8.73 -6.35 4.58
CA MET A 154 -7.82 -6.70 3.50
C MET A 154 -6.44 -7.05 4.06
N LEU A 155 -5.78 -8.03 3.46
CA LEU A 155 -4.39 -8.37 3.71
C LEU A 155 -3.65 -8.38 2.39
N TYR A 156 -2.52 -7.67 2.34
CA TYR A 156 -1.62 -7.68 1.19
C TYR A 156 -0.42 -8.57 1.51
N SER A 157 -0.13 -9.54 0.63
CA SER A 157 1.11 -10.31 0.73
C SER A 157 2.28 -9.45 0.25
N SER A 158 3.39 -9.45 1.00
CA SER A 158 4.57 -8.64 0.69
C SER A 158 5.38 -9.21 -0.48
N ILE A 159 5.61 -8.34 -1.47
CA ILE A 159 6.72 -8.19 -2.42
C ILE A 159 7.01 -9.38 -3.35
N GLY A 160 6.65 -9.19 -4.62
CA GLY A 160 7.25 -9.87 -5.78
C GLY A 160 8.35 -9.00 -6.39
N LYS A 161 9.34 -9.65 -7.02
CA LYS A 161 10.51 -9.04 -7.66
C LYS A 161 10.11 -7.92 -8.64
N SER A 162 10.97 -6.91 -8.77
CA SER A 162 10.86 -5.88 -9.81
C SER A 162 12.25 -5.39 -10.25
N VAL A 163 12.39 -5.08 -11.54
CA VAL A 163 13.62 -4.82 -12.28
C VAL A 163 13.67 -3.36 -12.80
N SER A 164 14.88 -2.93 -13.14
CA SER A 164 15.42 -1.55 -13.15
C SER A 164 15.30 -0.77 -14.47
N LEU A 165 15.42 0.57 -14.38
CA LEU A 165 15.59 1.56 -15.44
C LEU A 165 16.86 2.41 -15.27
N CYS A 166 17.43 2.87 -16.38
CA CYS A 166 18.43 3.94 -16.41
C CYS A 166 18.05 4.87 -17.55
N LEU A 167 17.99 6.18 -17.34
CA LEU A 167 17.59 7.13 -18.38
C LEU A 167 18.67 8.17 -18.71
N ILE A 168 18.69 8.51 -20.00
CA ILE A 168 19.38 9.65 -20.61
C ILE A 168 18.37 10.79 -20.70
N SER A 169 18.78 12.02 -20.40
CA SER A 169 17.90 13.19 -20.35
C SER A 169 17.34 13.56 -21.74
N PRO A 170 16.01 13.48 -21.96
CA PRO A 170 15.42 13.78 -23.27
C PRO A 170 14.99 15.25 -23.38
N ASN A 171 14.88 15.75 -24.62
CA ASN A 171 14.42 17.11 -24.93
C ASN A 171 12.90 17.23 -24.68
N ARG A 172 12.45 18.24 -23.94
CA ARG A 172 11.06 18.38 -23.43
C ARG A 172 10.26 19.50 -24.08
N SER A 173 10.71 19.99 -25.23
CA SER A 173 10.03 21.05 -25.97
C SER A 173 8.58 20.64 -26.29
N GLY A 174 7.61 21.44 -25.84
CA GLY A 174 6.18 21.24 -26.12
C GLY A 174 5.37 20.56 -25.00
N LEU A 175 6.02 20.14 -23.90
CA LEU A 175 5.29 19.63 -22.73
C LEU A 175 4.86 20.77 -21.80
N PRO A 176 3.68 20.66 -21.16
CA PRO A 176 3.24 21.65 -20.20
C PRO A 176 4.12 21.62 -18.95
N PRO A 177 4.36 22.78 -18.30
CA PRO A 177 5.15 22.87 -17.08
C PRO A 177 4.53 22.14 -15.88
N THR A 178 5.39 21.69 -14.97
CA THR A 178 5.02 21.01 -13.73
C THR A 178 5.64 21.70 -12.53
N GLN A 179 4.93 21.68 -11.41
CA GLN A 179 5.40 22.18 -10.11
C GLN A 179 5.55 21.01 -9.14
N PRO A 180 6.61 20.98 -8.31
CA PRO A 180 6.77 19.94 -7.29
C PRO A 180 5.75 20.10 -6.17
N LEU A 181 5.22 18.97 -5.66
CA LEU A 181 4.30 18.96 -4.53
C LEU A 181 5.03 18.85 -3.20
N MET A 182 4.77 19.80 -2.31
CA MET A 182 5.28 19.81 -0.95
C MET A 182 4.29 19.12 0.01
N PRO A 183 4.73 18.66 1.20
CA PRO A 183 3.85 17.99 2.16
C PRO A 183 2.62 18.80 2.56
N GLU A 184 2.73 20.13 2.60
CA GLU A 184 1.66 21.09 2.90
C GLU A 184 0.56 21.16 1.82
N ASP A 185 0.87 20.84 0.57
CA ASP A 185 -0.10 20.86 -0.54
C ASP A 185 -1.01 19.62 -0.54
N ILE A 186 -0.53 18.52 0.02
CA ILE A 186 -1.16 17.20 -0.05
C ILE A 186 -2.55 17.16 0.58
N PRO A 187 -2.81 17.70 1.79
CA PRO A 187 -4.13 17.60 2.42
C PRO A 187 -5.27 18.19 1.57
N ALA A 188 -5.05 19.35 0.95
CA ALA A 188 -6.06 20.00 0.11
C ALA A 188 -6.30 19.25 -1.21
N LEU A 189 -5.26 18.61 -1.78
CA LEU A 189 -5.38 17.74 -2.93
C LEU A 189 -6.16 16.45 -2.60
N CYS A 190 -5.86 15.83 -1.45
CA CYS A 190 -6.56 14.65 -0.97
C CYS A 190 -8.05 14.93 -0.72
N ALA A 191 -8.40 16.06 -0.11
CA ALA A 191 -9.80 16.43 0.13
C ALA A 191 -10.60 16.53 -1.18
N ARG A 192 -10.06 17.22 -2.19
CA ARG A 192 -10.67 17.33 -3.53
C ARG A 192 -10.78 15.98 -4.24
N ASP A 193 -9.74 15.15 -4.14
CA ASP A 193 -9.73 13.82 -4.73
C ASP A 193 -10.79 12.92 -4.09
N ILE A 194 -10.96 12.97 -2.77
CA ILE A 194 -12.03 12.25 -2.05
C ILE A 194 -13.40 12.68 -2.56
N GLU A 195 -13.66 13.97 -2.73
CA GLU A 195 -14.92 14.48 -3.30
C GLU A 195 -15.15 13.97 -4.72
N ASN A 196 -14.13 14.02 -5.58
CA ASN A 196 -14.19 13.51 -6.95
C ASN A 196 -14.46 12.01 -6.99
N ILE A 197 -13.80 11.23 -6.12
CA ILE A 197 -14.04 9.80 -5.96
C ILE A 197 -15.49 9.56 -5.55
N LYS A 198 -16.00 10.26 -4.52
CA LYS A 198 -17.39 10.13 -4.07
C LYS A 198 -18.38 10.47 -5.19
N ALA A 199 -18.11 11.52 -5.97
CA ALA A 199 -18.95 11.95 -7.08
C ALA A 199 -18.91 10.97 -8.27
N LYS A 200 -17.76 10.36 -8.58
CA LYS A 200 -17.65 9.33 -9.62
C LYS A 200 -18.33 8.04 -9.18
N PHE A 201 -18.02 7.60 -7.96
CA PHE A 201 -18.57 6.38 -7.36
C PHE A 201 -20.10 6.44 -7.20
N SER A 202 -20.67 7.63 -7.00
CA SER A 202 -22.13 7.83 -6.95
C SER A 202 -22.81 7.74 -8.33
N LYS A 203 -22.08 7.98 -9.42
CA LYS A 203 -22.57 7.85 -10.81
C LYS A 203 -22.41 6.44 -11.38
N ASP A 204 -21.44 5.68 -10.88
CA ASP A 204 -21.25 4.28 -11.26
C ASP A 204 -22.49 3.45 -10.88
N LYS A 205 -23.02 2.68 -11.85
CA LYS A 205 -24.05 1.67 -11.62
C LYS A 205 -23.37 0.30 -11.59
N PRO A 206 -22.86 -0.13 -10.43
CA PRO A 206 -22.24 -1.44 -10.33
C PRO A 206 -23.32 -2.52 -10.53
N ALA A 207 -23.02 -3.54 -11.35
CA ALA A 207 -23.56 -4.86 -11.05
C ALA A 207 -23.13 -5.26 -9.63
N ALA A 208 -23.90 -6.12 -8.96
CA ALA A 208 -24.11 -6.11 -7.51
C ALA A 208 -22.93 -6.39 -6.54
N ASP A 209 -21.79 -5.65 -6.49
CA ASP A 209 -20.65 -6.08 -5.63
C ASP A 209 -19.39 -5.16 -5.38
N LYS A 210 -19.39 -3.84 -5.07
CA LYS A 210 -18.12 -3.00 -5.16
C LYS A 210 -17.84 -1.85 -4.15
N ILE A 211 -16.57 -1.70 -3.65
CA ILE A 211 -16.05 -0.78 -2.55
C ILE A 211 -14.48 -0.47 -2.60
N LEU A 212 -13.91 0.66 -2.05
CA LEU A 212 -12.52 1.27 -2.27
C LEU A 212 -11.58 1.60 -1.02
N MET A 213 -10.20 1.70 -1.12
CA MET A 213 -9.21 2.15 -0.04
C MET A 213 -7.66 2.46 -0.38
N THR A 214 -6.80 3.19 0.43
CA THR A 214 -5.27 3.47 0.29
C THR A 214 -4.39 3.83 1.59
N THR A 215 -3.00 3.81 1.63
CA THR A 215 -2.02 4.09 2.79
C THR A 215 -0.51 4.52 2.47
N GLY A 216 0.27 5.25 3.34
CA GLY A 216 1.61 5.91 3.01
C GLY A 216 2.89 5.81 3.94
N ALA A 217 4.05 6.46 3.56
CA ALA A 217 5.44 5.99 3.86
C ALA A 217 6.65 7.01 4.12
N ALA A 218 6.52 8.07 4.93
CA ALA A 218 7.56 9.14 5.05
C ALA A 218 8.79 8.93 6.00
N PHE A 219 8.93 7.83 6.76
CA PHE A 219 9.95 7.71 7.83
C PHE A 219 11.34 7.21 7.39
N ILE A 220 11.39 6.25 6.46
CA ILE A 220 12.60 5.44 6.15
C ILE A 220 13.77 6.31 5.66
N SER A 221 13.45 7.40 4.98
CA SER A 221 14.41 8.31 4.37
C SER A 221 15.36 9.01 5.35
N ARG A 222 14.87 9.44 6.52
CA ARG A 222 15.66 10.23 7.49
C ARG A 222 16.83 9.44 8.07
N LYS A 223 16.67 8.12 8.18
CA LYS A 223 17.61 7.22 8.85
C LYS A 223 18.64 6.59 7.91
N THR A 224 18.29 6.41 6.63
CA THR A 224 19.13 5.70 5.65
C THR A 224 20.09 6.63 4.92
N ASN A 225 19.62 7.81 4.48
CA ASN A 225 20.40 8.70 3.61
C ASN A 225 20.69 10.08 4.23
N GLY A 226 20.20 10.37 5.44
CA GLY A 226 20.39 11.65 6.14
C GLY A 226 19.69 12.86 5.51
N GLN A 227 19.12 12.71 4.31
CA GLN A 227 18.32 13.71 3.61
C GLN A 227 16.91 13.17 3.40
N VAL A 228 15.90 14.02 3.65
CA VAL A 228 14.49 13.70 3.42
C VAL A 228 14.08 14.34 2.10
N PRO A 229 13.56 13.59 1.12
CA PRO A 229 12.98 14.17 -0.08
C PRO A 229 11.97 15.25 0.31
N PRO A 230 12.14 16.49 -0.16
CA PRO A 230 11.17 17.54 0.13
C PRO A 230 9.88 17.29 -0.64
N PHE A 231 9.98 16.73 -1.84
CA PHE A 231 8.86 16.58 -2.76
C PHE A 231 8.17 15.22 -2.62
N ARG A 232 6.84 15.22 -2.72
CA ARG A 232 5.97 14.04 -2.59
C ARG A 232 5.23 13.72 -3.88
N GLY A 233 5.45 14.51 -4.92
CA GLY A 233 4.69 14.44 -6.14
C GLY A 233 5.00 15.61 -7.06
N ALA A 234 4.25 15.69 -8.15
CA ALA A 234 4.21 16.83 -9.03
C ALA A 234 2.76 17.12 -9.44
N ILE A 235 2.50 18.39 -9.76
CA ILE A 235 1.22 18.88 -10.23
C ILE A 235 1.42 19.73 -11.47
N ASN A 236 0.51 19.62 -12.43
CA ASN A 236 0.50 20.48 -13.59
C ASN A 236 -0.08 21.87 -13.23
N GLU A 237 0.36 22.95 -13.90
CA GLU A 237 -0.08 24.34 -13.64
C GLU A 237 -1.60 24.54 -13.61
N TYR A 238 -2.38 23.69 -14.28
CA TYR A 238 -3.85 23.77 -14.22
C TYR A 238 -4.47 23.18 -12.93
N GLY A 239 -3.67 22.66 -12.00
CA GLY A 239 -4.10 22.23 -10.66
C GLY A 239 -5.08 21.05 -10.60
N LYS A 240 -5.36 20.43 -11.75
CA LYS A 240 -6.35 19.34 -11.92
C LYS A 240 -5.72 17.97 -12.13
N THR A 241 -4.49 17.91 -12.62
CA THR A 241 -3.76 16.66 -12.85
C THR A 241 -2.50 16.64 -11.99
N TRP A 242 -2.35 15.60 -11.18
CA TRP A 242 -1.21 15.46 -10.28
C TRP A 242 -0.87 14.01 -10.01
N VAL A 243 0.38 13.77 -9.63
CA VAL A 243 0.89 12.47 -9.21
C VAL A 243 1.50 12.58 -7.82
N TYR A 244 1.34 11.53 -7.02
CA TYR A 244 1.98 11.38 -5.72
C TYR A 244 2.79 10.10 -5.69
N TRP A 245 4.00 10.19 -5.16
CA TRP A 245 4.99 9.12 -5.16
C TRP A 245 5.63 8.89 -3.81
N HIS A 246 6.28 7.74 -3.70
CA HIS A 246 7.01 7.29 -2.54
C HIS A 246 8.41 6.84 -2.92
N HIS A 247 9.43 7.36 -2.23
CA HIS A 247 10.81 6.90 -2.32
C HIS A 247 11.03 5.67 -1.44
N ASP A 248 11.20 4.52 -2.07
CA ASP A 248 11.66 3.30 -1.43
C ASP A 248 13.19 3.20 -1.59
N PHE A 249 13.91 3.65 -0.57
CA PHE A 249 15.37 3.60 -0.56
C PHE A 249 15.93 2.18 -0.45
N PRO A 250 15.37 1.28 0.39
CA PRO A 250 15.75 -0.13 0.42
C PRO A 250 15.74 -0.81 -0.96
N ASP A 251 14.62 -0.71 -1.68
CA ASP A 251 14.46 -1.33 -3.00
C ASP A 251 14.96 -0.45 -4.16
N ARG A 252 15.46 0.75 -3.81
CA ARG A 252 15.98 1.78 -4.72
C ARG A 252 15.00 2.12 -5.82
N GLU A 253 13.74 2.34 -5.47
CA GLU A 253 12.65 2.63 -6.41
C GLU A 253 11.81 3.85 -5.99
N LEU A 254 11.24 4.52 -6.98
CA LEU A 254 10.22 5.53 -6.79
C LEU A 254 8.88 4.92 -7.19
N THR A 255 7.95 4.79 -6.26
CA THR A 255 6.62 4.21 -6.53
C THR A 255 5.57 5.31 -6.63
N ILE A 256 4.91 5.43 -7.77
CA ILE A 256 3.71 6.27 -7.92
C ILE A 256 2.56 5.57 -7.20
N GLN A 257 2.02 6.21 -6.17
CA GLN A 257 0.90 5.67 -5.39
C GLN A 257 -0.46 6.22 -5.83
N ARG A 258 -0.48 7.40 -6.45
CA ARG A 258 -1.73 8.03 -6.92
C ARG A 258 -1.45 8.85 -8.17
N VAL A 259 -2.33 8.67 -9.16
CA VAL A 259 -2.44 9.54 -10.33
C VAL A 259 -3.86 10.09 -10.33
N VAL A 260 -4.01 11.40 -10.41
CA VAL A 260 -5.30 12.07 -10.53
C VAL A 260 -5.32 12.85 -11.82
N THR A 261 -6.38 12.68 -12.59
CA THR A 261 -6.67 13.43 -13.82
C THR A 261 -7.93 14.28 -13.62
N ALA A 262 -8.04 15.37 -14.38
CA ALA A 262 -9.27 16.15 -14.41
C ALA A 262 -10.43 15.26 -14.87
N ALA A 263 -11.53 15.21 -14.11
CA ALA A 263 -12.76 14.58 -14.61
C ALA A 263 -13.17 15.29 -15.91
N GLN A 264 -13.35 14.51 -16.98
CA GLN A 264 -13.80 15.02 -18.28
C GLN A 264 -15.08 15.84 -18.08
N ALA A 265 -14.98 17.14 -18.33
CA ALA A 265 -16.14 18.00 -18.47
C ALA A 265 -16.45 18.10 -19.97
N THR A 266 -17.69 17.73 -20.30
CA THR A 266 -18.45 18.01 -21.53
C THR A 266 -18.06 17.27 -22.82
N GLU A 267 -19.08 16.61 -23.38
CA GLU A 267 -19.13 15.72 -24.56
C GLU A 267 -18.82 16.42 -25.90
N ASP A 268 -18.32 17.64 -25.90
CA ASP A 268 -18.24 18.48 -27.11
C ASP A 268 -16.81 18.76 -27.62
N LYS A 269 -15.75 18.27 -26.93
CA LYS A 269 -14.33 18.44 -27.33
C LYS A 269 -13.41 17.27 -26.90
N GLU A 270 -13.79 16.04 -27.24
CA GLU A 270 -13.09 14.83 -26.74
C GLU A 270 -11.60 14.76 -27.16
N ASP A 271 -11.25 15.06 -28.41
CA ASP A 271 -9.87 14.88 -28.90
C ASP A 271 -8.86 15.92 -28.36
N GLU A 272 -9.19 17.21 -28.38
CA GLU A 272 -8.32 18.27 -27.85
C GLU A 272 -8.10 18.10 -26.33
N GLY A 273 -9.16 17.75 -25.60
CA GLY A 273 -9.10 17.51 -24.16
C GLY A 273 -8.23 16.30 -23.80
N GLN A 274 -8.35 15.21 -24.55
CA GLN A 274 -7.57 13.99 -24.31
C GLN A 274 -6.08 14.19 -24.60
N GLN A 275 -5.74 14.96 -25.64
CA GLN A 275 -4.36 15.29 -25.96
C GLN A 275 -3.71 16.16 -24.87
N ILE A 276 -4.44 17.14 -24.33
CA ILE A 276 -3.96 17.98 -23.22
C ILE A 276 -3.68 17.13 -21.97
N VAL A 277 -4.57 16.20 -21.62
CA VAL A 277 -4.38 15.30 -20.48
C VAL A 277 -3.19 14.38 -20.69
N THR A 278 -3.02 13.84 -21.91
CA THR A 278 -1.89 12.98 -22.29
C THR A 278 -0.56 13.71 -22.11
N LEU A 279 -0.44 14.93 -22.63
CA LEU A 279 0.77 15.76 -22.49
C LEU A 279 1.04 16.14 -21.02
N ALA A 280 -0.02 16.43 -20.25
CA ALA A 280 0.11 16.73 -18.83
C ALA A 280 0.63 15.52 -18.04
N LEU A 281 0.07 14.33 -18.26
CA LEU A 281 0.53 13.10 -17.61
C LEU A 281 1.96 12.73 -18.03
N ALA A 282 2.31 12.87 -19.31
CA ALA A 282 3.67 12.65 -19.80
C ALA A 282 4.67 13.55 -19.06
N SER A 283 4.36 14.83 -18.91
CA SER A 283 5.19 15.79 -18.16
C SER A 283 5.36 15.38 -16.69
N LEU A 284 4.30 14.90 -16.04
CA LEU A 284 4.34 14.42 -14.66
C LEU A 284 5.15 13.13 -14.49
N LEU A 285 5.08 12.20 -15.44
CA LEU A 285 5.92 10.99 -15.44
C LEU A 285 7.40 11.34 -15.60
N LEU A 286 7.74 12.28 -16.49
CA LEU A 286 9.11 12.77 -16.64
C LEU A 286 9.61 13.49 -15.38
N ALA A 287 8.76 14.26 -14.68
CA ALA A 287 9.11 14.85 -13.39
C ALA A 287 9.39 13.79 -12.31
N ALA A 288 8.62 12.70 -12.28
CA ALA A 288 8.89 11.57 -11.39
C ALA A 288 10.22 10.87 -11.74
N LEU A 289 10.57 10.77 -13.02
CA LEU A 289 11.85 10.22 -13.46
C LEU A 289 13.04 11.10 -13.05
N ASP A 290 12.90 12.42 -13.13
CA ASP A 290 13.92 13.36 -12.60
C ASP A 290 14.12 13.20 -11.10
N GLU A 291 13.04 13.06 -10.35
CA GLU A 291 13.10 12.83 -8.91
C GLU A 291 13.80 11.50 -8.63
N ALA A 292 13.46 10.43 -9.35
CA ALA A 292 14.14 9.14 -9.22
C ALA A 292 15.66 9.28 -9.48
N GLN A 293 16.05 9.98 -10.55
CA GLN A 293 17.45 10.23 -10.89
C GLN A 293 18.17 11.06 -9.84
N LYS A 294 17.56 12.16 -9.37
CA LYS A 294 18.11 13.03 -8.33
C LYS A 294 18.45 12.26 -7.07
N TRP A 295 17.61 11.29 -6.71
CA TRP A 295 17.79 10.43 -5.53
C TRP A 295 18.56 9.12 -5.80
N LYS A 296 19.13 8.96 -7.01
CA LYS A 296 19.88 7.76 -7.42
C LYS A 296 19.07 6.46 -7.27
N LEU A 297 17.76 6.58 -7.44
CA LEU A 297 16.83 5.46 -7.51
C LEU A 297 16.93 4.83 -8.91
N HIS A 298 16.78 3.51 -8.96
CA HIS A 298 16.98 2.71 -10.14
C HIS A 298 15.73 2.53 -10.99
N LYS A 299 14.53 2.90 -10.52
CA LYS A 299 13.31 2.71 -11.31
C LYS A 299 12.14 3.51 -10.78
N LEU A 300 11.19 3.77 -11.69
CA LEU A 300 9.86 4.27 -11.40
C LEU A 300 8.89 3.08 -11.50
N VAL A 301 8.03 2.91 -10.49
CA VAL A 301 7.04 1.82 -10.42
C VAL A 301 5.65 2.41 -10.36
N ILE A 302 4.74 1.90 -11.19
CA ILE A 302 3.33 2.26 -11.19
C ILE A 302 2.51 0.99 -11.03
N TRP A 303 1.63 0.98 -10.03
CA TRP A 303 0.78 -0.17 -9.75
C TRP A 303 -0.57 -0.02 -10.44
N ASN A 304 -0.91 -1.00 -11.28
CA ASN A 304 -2.20 -1.09 -11.97
C ASN A 304 -2.62 0.22 -12.67
N PRO A 305 -1.84 0.65 -13.69
CA PRO A 305 -2.15 1.86 -14.44
C PRO A 305 -3.51 1.75 -15.14
N THR A 306 -4.22 2.87 -15.25
CA THR A 306 -5.45 2.94 -16.05
C THR A 306 -5.15 2.77 -17.54
N ALA A 307 -6.14 2.40 -18.35
CA ALA A 307 -5.98 2.33 -19.80
C ALA A 307 -5.45 3.67 -20.37
N GLU A 308 -5.92 4.80 -19.87
CA GLU A 308 -5.38 6.12 -20.21
C GLU A 308 -3.88 6.23 -19.90
N LEU A 309 -3.45 5.82 -18.71
CA LEU A 309 -2.05 5.90 -18.30
C LEU A 309 -1.14 4.97 -19.12
N HIS A 310 -1.65 3.82 -19.57
CA HIS A 310 -0.94 2.97 -20.53
C HIS A 310 -0.62 3.71 -21.84
N HIS A 311 -1.61 4.41 -22.42
CA HIS A 311 -1.36 5.19 -23.65
C HIS A 311 -0.29 6.28 -23.43
N VAL A 312 -0.29 6.93 -22.26
CA VAL A 312 0.73 7.93 -21.92
C VAL A 312 2.10 7.29 -21.77
N ILE A 313 2.18 6.10 -21.17
CA ILE A 313 3.42 5.34 -21.04
C ILE A 313 4.00 5.01 -22.42
N ASP A 314 3.18 4.50 -23.33
CA ASP A 314 3.58 4.19 -24.70
C ASP A 314 4.05 5.46 -25.43
N PHE A 315 3.33 6.57 -25.26
CA PHE A 315 3.74 7.88 -25.77
C PHE A 315 5.12 8.32 -25.21
N VAL A 316 5.34 8.15 -23.91
CA VAL A 316 6.61 8.53 -23.27
C VAL A 316 7.77 7.64 -23.75
N GLN A 317 7.50 6.35 -23.98
CA GLN A 317 8.44 5.41 -24.58
C GLN A 317 8.90 5.88 -25.96
N GLU A 318 7.94 6.10 -26.86
CA GLU A 318 8.21 6.43 -28.26
C GLU A 318 8.87 7.79 -28.42
N GLN A 319 8.40 8.81 -27.69
CA GLN A 319 8.84 10.18 -27.89
C GLN A 319 10.12 10.54 -27.15
N PHE A 320 10.37 9.93 -25.99
CA PHE A 320 11.48 10.32 -25.12
C PHE A 320 12.53 9.24 -24.97
N GLY A 321 12.41 8.11 -25.71
CA GLY A 321 13.33 6.98 -25.59
C GLY A 321 13.37 6.43 -24.17
N VAL A 322 12.25 6.60 -23.46
CA VAL A 322 11.98 5.81 -22.26
C VAL A 322 11.65 4.43 -22.77
N ASP A 323 11.61 3.55 -21.83
CA ASP A 323 12.05 2.21 -21.95
C ASP A 323 10.91 1.49 -21.29
N VAL A 324 10.22 0.48 -21.86
CA VAL A 324 8.98 -0.10 -21.25
C VAL A 324 9.04 -1.63 -20.97
N ILE A 325 8.47 -2.16 -19.87
CA ILE A 325 8.40 -3.61 -19.52
C ILE A 325 7.06 -3.94 -18.88
N ASN A 326 6.30 -4.88 -19.39
CA ASN A 326 5.03 -5.22 -18.75
C ASN A 326 5.20 -6.54 -17.97
N GLU A 327 5.06 -6.50 -16.65
CA GLU A 327 5.06 -7.67 -15.77
C GLU A 327 3.66 -7.94 -15.21
N GLU A 328 3.14 -9.14 -15.39
CA GLU A 328 1.91 -9.59 -14.73
C GLU A 328 2.25 -10.38 -13.47
N ARG A 329 1.80 -9.92 -12.30
CA ARG A 329 2.07 -10.62 -11.03
C ARG A 329 0.94 -11.59 -10.73
N VAL A 330 1.15 -12.86 -11.08
CA VAL A 330 0.14 -13.92 -10.91
C VAL A 330 0.23 -14.63 -9.54
N ASN A 331 1.43 -14.72 -8.96
CA ASN A 331 1.71 -15.56 -7.77
C ASN A 331 2.16 -14.79 -6.53
N SER A 332 2.17 -13.45 -6.56
CA SER A 332 2.59 -12.62 -5.42
C SER A 332 1.81 -11.30 -5.40
N ASN A 333 1.51 -10.76 -4.22
CA ASN A 333 0.78 -9.50 -3.98
C ASN A 333 -0.74 -9.55 -4.25
N VAL A 334 -1.35 -10.74 -4.38
CA VAL A 334 -2.81 -10.83 -4.51
C VAL A 334 -3.46 -10.33 -3.21
N PRO A 335 -4.32 -9.30 -3.25
CA PRO A 335 -5.03 -8.85 -2.06
C PRO A 335 -6.00 -9.95 -1.62
N SER A 336 -5.89 -10.35 -0.35
CA SER A 336 -6.89 -11.20 0.28
C SER A 336 -7.93 -10.30 0.95
N VAL A 337 -9.13 -10.24 0.39
CA VAL A 337 -10.24 -9.45 0.93
C VAL A 337 -11.21 -10.38 1.65
N ARG A 338 -11.68 -9.95 2.82
CA ARG A 338 -12.68 -10.63 3.63
C ARG A 338 -13.84 -9.69 3.91
N TRP A 339 -15.05 -10.12 3.61
CA TRP A 339 -16.29 -9.42 3.96
C TRP A 339 -16.74 -9.80 5.38
N GLY A 340 -17.12 -8.81 6.20
CA GLY A 340 -17.64 -9.03 7.54
C GLY A 340 -18.96 -9.82 7.49
N GLY A 341 -19.07 -10.89 8.28
CA GLY A 341 -20.25 -11.75 8.28
C GLY A 341 -20.51 -12.50 6.96
N GLY A 342 -19.53 -12.55 6.05
CA GLY A 342 -19.62 -13.30 4.80
C GLY A 342 -19.84 -14.79 5.06
N ASN A 343 -20.74 -15.39 4.28
CA ASN A 343 -20.92 -16.84 4.22
C ASN A 343 -20.37 -17.31 2.87
N GLU A 344 -19.38 -18.20 2.89
CA GLU A 344 -18.72 -18.75 1.69
C GLU A 344 -19.74 -19.34 0.69
N ASP A 345 -20.87 -19.84 1.17
CA ASP A 345 -21.96 -20.41 0.35
C ASP A 345 -22.87 -19.35 -0.29
N LYS A 346 -22.85 -18.10 0.20
CA LYS A 346 -23.71 -16.99 -0.26
C LYS A 346 -22.94 -15.86 -0.96
N THR A 347 -21.62 -15.79 -0.77
CA THR A 347 -20.77 -14.76 -1.37
C THR A 347 -19.96 -15.39 -2.50
N SER A 348 -20.47 -15.30 -3.72
CA SER A 348 -19.86 -15.96 -4.88
C SER A 348 -18.53 -15.36 -5.33
N GLU A 349 -18.30 -14.06 -5.10
CA GLU A 349 -17.04 -13.39 -5.44
C GLU A 349 -16.91 -12.03 -4.72
N VAL A 350 -15.69 -11.65 -4.32
CA VAL A 350 -15.34 -10.27 -3.92
C VAL A 350 -14.39 -9.69 -4.97
N VAL A 351 -14.87 -8.75 -5.77
CA VAL A 351 -14.11 -8.18 -6.89
C VAL A 351 -13.52 -6.83 -6.54
N VAL A 352 -12.18 -6.76 -6.43
CA VAL A 352 -11.44 -5.50 -6.33
C VAL A 352 -11.49 -4.81 -7.69
N TYR A 353 -12.15 -3.64 -7.82
CA TYR A 353 -12.41 -3.02 -9.13
C TYR A 353 -11.15 -2.56 -9.89
N HIS A 354 -10.02 -2.46 -9.19
CA HIS A 354 -8.70 -2.39 -9.80
C HIS A 354 -8.09 -3.81 -9.84
N LYS A 355 -8.81 -4.69 -10.54
CA LYS A 355 -8.42 -6.07 -10.86
C LYS A 355 -7.47 -6.02 -12.05
N ARG A 356 -6.19 -5.95 -11.74
CA ARG A 356 -5.05 -6.57 -12.46
C ARG A 356 -3.79 -6.02 -11.82
N ILE A 357 -3.01 -6.88 -11.16
CA ILE A 357 -1.64 -6.51 -10.81
C ILE A 357 -0.81 -6.72 -12.07
N LEU A 358 -1.03 -5.82 -13.04
CA LEU A 358 -0.10 -5.56 -14.12
C LEU A 358 0.85 -4.51 -13.56
N CYS A 359 2.04 -4.99 -13.20
CA CYS A 359 3.21 -4.20 -12.93
C CYS A 359 3.76 -3.78 -14.29
N LEU A 360 3.39 -2.60 -14.80
CA LEU A 360 4.13 -2.03 -15.92
C LEU A 360 5.43 -1.46 -15.39
N GLU A 361 6.45 -2.30 -15.47
CA GLU A 361 7.84 -1.90 -15.47
C GLU A 361 8.18 -1.12 -16.76
N LEU A 362 9.38 -0.53 -16.85
CA LEU A 362 9.80 0.24 -18.02
C LEU A 362 11.30 -0.16 -18.43
N ARG A 363 11.77 -0.53 -19.68
CA ARG A 363 13.17 -0.97 -20.12
C ARG A 363 13.84 -0.45 -21.42
N ALA A 364 15.17 -0.22 -21.28
CA ALA A 364 16.31 -0.26 -22.23
C ALA A 364 16.19 -0.91 -23.60
N SER A 365 16.13 -0.17 -24.71
CA SER A 365 16.73 -0.67 -25.97
C SER A 365 18.27 -0.73 -25.86
N ARG A 366 18.87 -1.92 -25.99
CA ARG A 366 20.31 -2.08 -26.25
C ARG A 366 20.58 -1.80 -27.72
N SER A 367 21.00 -0.59 -28.07
CA SER A 367 21.67 -0.37 -29.35
C SER A 367 23.05 -1.06 -29.31
N HIS A 368 23.20 -2.08 -30.15
CA HIS A 368 24.49 -2.71 -30.44
C HIS A 368 25.40 -1.68 -31.12
N CYS A 369 26.37 -1.12 -30.39
CA CYS A 369 27.52 -0.50 -31.01
C CYS A 369 28.48 -1.61 -31.47
N HIS A 370 28.36 -2.01 -32.74
CA HIS A 370 29.42 -2.70 -33.44
C HIS A 370 30.65 -1.78 -33.50
N HIS A 371 31.73 -2.14 -32.82
CA HIS A 371 33.06 -1.67 -33.19
C HIS A 371 33.64 -2.62 -34.25
N PRO A 372 33.95 -2.14 -35.47
CA PRO A 372 34.79 -2.90 -36.37
C PRO A 372 36.22 -2.90 -35.82
N LEU A 373 36.74 -4.10 -35.57
CA LEU A 373 38.15 -4.33 -35.28
C LEU A 373 38.98 -3.94 -36.51
N THR A 374 39.76 -2.88 -36.38
CA THR A 374 40.90 -2.58 -37.26
C THR A 374 42.18 -2.50 -36.42
N ARG A 375 42.80 -3.65 -36.19
CA ARG A 375 44.13 -4.03 -36.70
C ARG A 375 44.57 -5.36 -36.09
#